data_AF-A0A197SRE9-F1
#
_entry.id   AF-A0A197SRE9-F1
#
_cell.length_a   1.000
_cell.length_b   1.000
_cell.length_c   1.000
_cell.angle_alpha   90.00
_cell.angle_beta   90.00
_cell.angle_gamma   90.00
#
_symmetry.space_group_name_H-M   'P 1'
#
loop_
_entity.id
_entity.type
_entity.pdbx_description
1 polymer ?
#
loop_
_entity_poly.entity_id
_entity_poly.type
_entity_poly.pdbx_seq_one_letter_code
_entity_poly.pdbx_strand_id
1 'polypeptide(L)'
;MIVRIMGEGQVKLADSHFTELNKLDDELLEEMEAGDEEGFRRTLGALLDAVRRLGEPLPDDALEPSELILPAPDATLDEVRDMLSDDGLIPG
;
A
#
# COMPACT_ATOMS: atom_id res chain seq x y z
N MET A 1 8.19 1.35 10.75
CA MET A 1 7.52 0.18 10.15
C MET A 1 8.16 -0.29 8.85
N ILE A 2 7.96 -1.56 8.47
CA ILE A 2 8.34 -2.10 7.14
C ILE A 2 7.10 -2.25 6.25
N VAL A 3 7.16 -1.66 5.05
CA VAL A 3 6.11 -1.74 4.02
C VAL A 3 6.63 -2.54 2.84
N ARG A 4 5.89 -3.54 2.37
CA ARG A 4 6.22 -4.29 1.15
C ARG A 4 5.35 -3.81 0.00
N ILE A 5 5.97 -3.38 -1.10
CA ILE A 5 5.25 -3.12 -2.35
C ILE A 5 5.47 -4.35 -3.25
N MET A 6 4.37 -4.97 -3.68
CA MET A 6 4.45 -6.15 -4.55
C MET A 6 5.16 -5.81 -5.87
N GLY A 7 6.17 -6.60 -6.21
CA GLY A 7 7.00 -6.39 -7.40
C GLY A 7 8.14 -5.38 -7.24
N GLU A 8 8.19 -4.61 -6.15
CA GLU A 8 9.22 -3.58 -5.90
C GLU A 8 10.10 -3.86 -4.67
N GLY A 9 9.65 -4.68 -3.72
CA GLY A 9 10.44 -5.06 -2.55
C GLY A 9 9.96 -4.38 -1.27
N GLN A 10 10.89 -4.10 -0.35
CA GLN A 10 10.58 -3.57 0.98
C GLN A 10 11.07 -2.14 1.14
N VAL A 11 10.28 -1.34 1.84
CA VAL A 11 10.57 0.05 2.15
C VAL A 11 10.43 0.25 3.66
N LYS A 12 11.44 0.85 4.27
CA LYS A 12 11.43 1.21 5.68
C LYS A 12 10.87 2.62 5.84
N LEU A 13 9.80 2.76 6.60
CA LEU A 13 9.16 4.03 6.90
C LEU A 13 9.24 4.34 8.39
N ALA A 14 9.44 5.61 8.73
CA ALA A 14 9.31 6.07 10.10
C ALA A 14 7.83 6.16 10.49
N ASP A 15 7.51 5.74 11.71
CA ASP A 15 6.12 5.69 12.20
C ASP A 15 5.45 7.08 12.22
N SER A 16 6.25 8.16 12.25
CA SER A 16 5.76 9.55 12.12
C SER A 16 5.07 9.84 10.78
N HIS A 17 5.33 9.05 9.74
CA HIS A 17 4.70 9.19 8.42
C HIS A 17 3.40 8.42 8.28
N PHE A 18 3.04 7.60 9.29
CA PHE A 18 1.83 6.78 9.28
C PHE A 18 0.55 7.61 9.18
N THR A 19 0.51 8.81 9.76
CA THR A 19 -0.67 9.68 9.68
C THR A 19 -0.95 10.19 8.26
N GLU A 20 0.07 10.36 7.41
CA GLU A 20 -0.12 10.76 6.02
C GLU A 20 -0.57 9.57 5.18
N LEU A 21 0.02 8.40 5.41
CA LEU A 21 -0.35 7.16 4.73
C LEU A 21 -1.77 6.70 5.06
N ASN A 22 -2.19 6.77 6.33
CA ASN A 22 -3.55 6.40 6.72
C ASN A 22 -4.62 7.19 6.00
N LYS A 23 -4.39 8.47 5.71
CA LYS A 23 -5.38 9.28 4.97
C LYS A 23 -5.54 8.80 3.53
N LEU A 24 -4.43 8.42 2.90
CA LEU A 24 -4.43 7.89 1.54
C LEU A 24 -5.01 6.47 1.52
N ASP A 25 -4.80 5.69 2.58
CA ASP A 25 -5.40 4.37 2.76
C ASP A 25 -6.93 4.44 2.95
N ASP A 26 -7.40 5.36 3.81
CA ASP A 26 -8.83 5.63 4.00
C ASP A 26 -9.48 6.06 2.67
N GLU A 27 -8.86 6.99 1.93
CA GLU A 27 -9.35 7.39 0.60
C GLU A 27 -9.34 6.20 -0.37
N LEU A 28 -8.30 5.37 -0.35
CA LEU A 28 -8.21 4.19 -1.22
C LEU A 28 -9.36 3.23 -0.94
N LEU A 29 -9.65 2.94 0.32
CA LEU A 29 -10.76 2.09 0.74
C LEU A 29 -12.11 2.66 0.29
N GLU A 30 -12.33 3.97 0.43
CA GLU A 30 -13.55 4.63 -0.05
C GLU A 30 -13.73 4.46 -1.56
N GLU A 31 -12.69 4.70 -2.36
CA GLU A 31 -12.74 4.51 -3.82
C GLU A 31 -12.99 3.03 -4.18
N MET A 32 -12.42 2.09 -3.42
CA MET A 32 -12.65 0.66 -3.60
C MET A 32 -14.09 0.24 -3.30
N GLU A 33 -14.68 0.76 -2.22
CA GLU A 33 -16.07 0.50 -1.84
C GLU A 33 -17.04 1.13 -2.84
N ALA A 34 -16.73 2.33 -3.33
CA ALA A 34 -17.49 3.04 -4.35
C ALA A 34 -17.40 2.37 -5.74
N GLY A 35 -16.36 1.57 -5.97
CA GLY A 35 -16.09 0.96 -7.27
C GLY A 35 -15.52 1.94 -8.29
N ASP A 36 -14.89 3.03 -7.85
CA ASP A 36 -14.26 4.01 -8.72
C ASP A 36 -12.85 3.56 -9.10
N GLU A 37 -12.71 2.90 -10.25
CA GLU A 37 -11.40 2.46 -10.74
C GLU A 37 -10.43 3.60 -11.02
N GLU A 38 -10.92 4.76 -11.46
CA GLU A 38 -10.05 5.90 -11.81
C GLU A 38 -9.56 6.58 -10.52
N GLY A 39 -10.47 6.79 -9.57
CA GLY A 39 -10.18 7.23 -8.21
C GLY A 39 -9.18 6.30 -7.52
N PHE A 40 -9.46 4.98 -7.55
CA PHE A 40 -8.58 3.95 -6.99
C PHE A 40 -7.16 4.02 -7.57
N ARG A 41 -7.00 4.05 -8.90
CA ARG A 41 -5.67 4.12 -9.53
C ARG A 41 -4.92 5.40 -9.14
N ARG A 42 -5.62 6.53 -9.08
CA ARG A 42 -5.06 7.81 -8.66
C ARG A 42 -4.57 7.77 -7.21
N THR A 43 -5.39 7.26 -6.30
CA THR A 43 -5.09 7.20 -4.87
C THR A 43 -4.01 6.16 -4.57
N LEU A 44 -4.04 4.99 -5.24
CA LEU A 44 -3.00 3.97 -5.12
C LEU A 44 -1.64 4.53 -5.57
N GLY A 45 -1.60 5.22 -6.70
CA GLY A 45 -0.39 5.89 -7.17
C GLY A 45 0.15 6.90 -6.15
N ALA A 46 -0.73 7.72 -5.57
CA ALA A 46 -0.36 8.69 -4.54
C ALA A 46 0.18 8.02 -3.26
N LEU A 47 -0.44 6.91 -2.83
CA LEU A 47 0.00 6.12 -1.68
C LEU A 47 1.40 5.54 -1.92
N LEU A 48 1.60 4.88 -3.06
CA LEU A 48 2.90 4.30 -3.44
C LEU A 48 3.98 5.39 -3.54
N ASP A 49 3.66 6.53 -4.15
CA ASP A 49 4.59 7.66 -4.26
C ASP A 49 4.93 8.26 -2.89
N ALA A 50 3.97 8.34 -1.96
CA ALA A 50 4.22 8.76 -0.60
C ALA A 50 5.17 7.78 0.12
N VAL A 51 4.95 6.47 -0.03
CA VAL A 51 5.85 5.44 0.53
C VAL A 51 7.27 5.56 -0.05
N ARG A 52 7.40 5.70 -1.37
CA ARG A 52 8.71 5.86 -2.04
C ARG A 52 9.42 7.15 -1.63
N ARG A 53 8.67 8.24 -1.42
CA ARG A 53 9.21 9.56 -1.06
C ARG A 53 9.61 9.67 0.41
N LEU A 54 8.82 9.08 1.31
CA LEU A 54 8.98 9.19 2.76
C LEU A 54 9.81 8.04 3.34
N GLY A 55 9.89 6.93 2.62
CA GLY A 55 10.57 5.72 3.06
C GLY A 55 11.96 5.57 2.45
N GLU A 56 12.74 4.68 3.07
CA GLU A 56 14.04 4.25 2.58
C GLU A 56 13.91 2.85 1.98
N PRO A 57 14.19 2.65 0.68
CA PRO A 57 14.14 1.33 0.07
C PRO A 57 15.18 0.42 0.72
N LEU A 58 14.76 -0.80 1.05
CA LEU A 58 15.63 -1.85 1.54
C LEU A 58 16.24 -2.63 0.36
N PRO A 59 17.39 -3.29 0.58
CA PRO A 59 17.98 -4.19 -0.41
C PRO A 59 17.01 -5.31 -0.85
N ASP A 60 17.14 -5.77 -2.10
CA ASP A 60 16.28 -6.83 -2.65
C ASP A 60 16.41 -8.18 -1.92
N ASP A 61 17.54 -8.40 -1.23
CA ASP A 61 17.80 -9.57 -0.38
C ASP A 61 17.32 -9.39 1.06
N ALA A 62 16.76 -8.23 1.40
CA ALA A 62 16.13 -8.00 2.69
C ALA A 62 14.82 -8.81 2.79
N LEU A 63 14.71 -9.59 3.87
CA LEU A 63 13.54 -10.41 4.19
C LEU A 63 13.01 -10.06 5.57
N GLU A 64 12.77 -8.77 5.79
CA GLU A 64 12.23 -8.28 7.06
C GLU A 64 10.72 -8.60 7.13
N PRO A 65 10.16 -8.87 8.31
CA PRO A 65 8.71 -8.97 8.48
C PRO A 65 8.05 -7.65 8.04
N SER A 66 7.09 -7.73 7.10
CA SER A 66 6.37 -6.56 6.61
C SER A 66 5.11 -6.36 7.46
N GLU A 67 4.94 -5.14 7.97
CA GLU A 67 3.76 -4.75 8.75
C GLU A 67 2.60 -4.33 7.84
N LEU A 68 2.91 -3.83 6.65
CA LEU A 68 1.95 -3.44 5.62
C LEU A 68 2.37 -4.02 4.28
N ILE A 69 1.41 -4.53 3.51
CA ILE A 69 1.63 -5.03 2.15
C ILE A 69 0.76 -4.20 1.20
N LEU A 70 1.41 -3.53 0.26
CA LEU A 70 0.77 -2.74 -0.78
C LEU A 70 0.81 -3.50 -2.11
N PRO A 71 -0.28 -3.39 -2.90
CA PRO A 71 -0.34 -4.01 -4.22
C PRO A 71 0.64 -3.36 -5.19
N ALA A 72 0.83 -4.00 -6.34
CA ALA A 72 1.67 -3.47 -7.41
C ALA A 72 1.05 -2.20 -8.01
N PRO A 73 1.85 -1.28 -8.58
CA PRO A 73 1.36 -0.02 -9.17
C PRO A 73 0.41 -0.22 -10.36
N ASP A 74 0.47 -1.38 -11.01
CA ASP A 74 -0.38 -1.78 -12.13
C ASP A 74 -1.57 -2.66 -11.70
N ALA A 75 -1.73 -2.92 -10.40
CA ALA A 75 -2.83 -3.73 -9.89
C ALA A 75 -4.18 -3.07 -10.19
N THR A 76 -5.13 -3.90 -10.60
CA THR A 76 -6.51 -3.49 -10.84
C THR A 76 -7.30 -3.45 -9.53
N LEU A 77 -8.40 -2.69 -9.54
CA LEU A 77 -9.30 -2.62 -8.40
C LEU A 77 -9.77 -4.02 -7.97
N ASP A 78 -10.16 -4.87 -8.92
CA ASP A 78 -10.61 -6.23 -8.62
C ASP A 78 -9.51 -7.10 -8.01
N GLU A 79 -8.28 -7.05 -8.53
CA GLU A 79 -7.14 -7.80 -7.97
C GLU A 79 -6.84 -7.37 -6.51
N VAL A 80 -6.91 -6.07 -6.23
CA VAL A 80 -6.67 -5.56 -4.87
C VAL A 80 -7.84 -5.90 -3.94
N ARG A 81 -9.07 -5.85 -4.43
CA ARG A 81 -10.24 -6.32 -3.66
C ARG A 81 -10.13 -7.79 -3.31
N ASP A 82 -9.69 -8.63 -4.24
CA ASP A 82 -9.48 -10.05 -4.00
C ASP A 82 -8.37 -10.27 -2.96
N MET A 83 -7.26 -9.54 -3.06
CA MET A 83 -6.18 -9.59 -2.05
C MET A 83 -6.65 -9.20 -0.64
N LEU A 84 -7.49 -8.18 -0.52
CA LEU A 84 -8.05 -7.75 0.77
C LEU A 84 -9.12 -8.70 1.30
N SER A 85 -9.81 -9.42 0.41
CA SER A 85 -10.87 -10.35 0.79
C SER A 85 -10.32 -11.69 1.27
N ASP A 86 -9.16 -12.12 0.76
CA ASP A 86 -8.55 -13.40 1.10
C ASP A 86 -7.63 -13.31 2.36
N ASP A 87 -7.04 -12.15 2.64
CA ASP A 87 -6.03 -11.99 3.72
C ASP A 87 -6.03 -10.57 4.34
N GLY A 88 -7.22 -10.06 4.67
CA GLY A 88 -7.51 -8.70 5.14
C GLY A 88 -6.37 -7.93 5.84
N LEU A 89 -6.14 -6.69 5.39
CA LEU A 89 -5.09 -5.75 5.81
C LEU A 89 -5.06 -5.33 7.29
N ILE A 90 -5.88 -5.94 8.15
CA ILE A 90 -5.92 -5.64 9.58
C ILE A 90 -5.76 -6.96 10.34
N PRO A 91 -4.57 -7.30 10.87
CA PRO A 91 -4.51 -8.26 11.96
C PRO A 91 -5.33 -7.70 13.13
N GLY A 92 -6.26 -8.51 13.64
CA GLY A 92 -7.16 -8.15 14.74
C GLY A 92 -6.47 -7.82 16.06
#